data_AF-X0VEG8-F1
#
_entry.id   AF-X0VEG8-F1
#
_cell.length_a   1.000
_cell.length_b   1.000
_cell.length_c   1.000
_cell.angle_alpha   90.00
_cell.angle_beta   90.00
_cell.angle_gamma   90.00
#
_symmetry.space_group_name_H-M   'P 1'
#
loop_
_entity.id
_entity.type
_entity.pdbx_description
1 polymer ?
#
loop_
_entity_poly.entity_id
_entity_poly.type
_entity_poly.pdbx_seq_one_letter_code
_entity_poly.pdbx_strand_id
1 'polypeptide(L)'
;MEINKEKVLKAGISLNNIYTTVGAFLGGSYVNDFNRFGRLYKAYIQAEPQYRLNEDQVNLFYIKNSAGDSVPLSAFVSIKEIVGPDYTNRFNLYRAIELTGGPASGFTSAQALDALEEVAKESLPD
;
A
#
# COMPACT_ATOMS: atom_id res chain seq x y z
N MET A 1 5.41 2.22 -7.55
CA MET A 1 5.85 1.28 -8.60
C MET A 1 4.90 1.39 -9.78
N GLU A 2 5.44 1.42 -10.99
CA GLU A 2 4.71 1.50 -12.25
C GLU A 2 5.10 0.30 -13.14
N ILE A 3 4.12 -0.41 -13.70
CA ILE A 3 4.36 -1.57 -14.59
C ILE A 3 4.18 -1.15 -16.06
N ASN A 4 5.21 -1.35 -16.88
CA ASN A 4 5.16 -1.11 -18.32
C ASN A 4 4.43 -2.27 -19.02
N LYS A 5 3.11 -2.11 -19.18
CA LYS A 5 2.22 -3.10 -19.79
C LYS A 5 2.65 -3.52 -21.20
N GLU A 6 3.15 -2.58 -22.01
CA GLU A 6 3.58 -2.86 -23.39
C GLU A 6 4.78 -3.81 -23.42
N LYS A 7 5.79 -3.58 -22.58
CA LYS A 7 6.96 -4.47 -22.46
C LYS A 7 6.55 -5.86 -21.98
N VAL A 8 5.63 -5.94 -21.02
CA VAL A 8 5.12 -7.21 -20.49
C VAL A 8 4.43 -8.03 -21.59
N LEU A 9 3.54 -7.40 -22.35
CA LEU A 9 2.82 -8.06 -23.45
C LEU A 9 3.76 -8.45 -24.58
N LYS A 10 4.71 -7.58 -24.96
CA LYS A 10 5.75 -7.89 -25.96
C LYS A 10 6.63 -9.06 -25.55
N ALA A 11 6.90 -9.21 -24.25
CA ALA A 11 7.66 -10.33 -23.71
C ALA A 11 6.84 -11.62 -23.59
N GLY A 12 5.57 -11.65 -24.02
CA GLY A 12 4.73 -12.86 -23.97
C GLY A 12 4.25 -13.21 -22.56
N ILE A 13 4.18 -12.23 -21.65
CA ILE A 13 3.72 -12.41 -20.27
C ILE A 13 2.30 -11.84 -20.17
N SER A 14 1.39 -12.57 -19.52
CA SER A 14 0.05 -12.03 -19.24
C SER A 14 0.10 -10.99 -18.13
N LEU A 15 -0.73 -9.94 -18.23
CA LEU A 15 -0.79 -8.90 -17.19
C LEU A 15 -1.21 -9.48 -15.83
N ASN A 16 -2.07 -10.48 -15.82
CA ASN A 16 -2.46 -11.16 -14.58
C ASN A 16 -1.26 -11.84 -13.90
N ASN A 17 -0.40 -12.50 -14.68
CA ASN A 17 0.77 -13.19 -14.14
C ASN A 17 1.76 -12.21 -13.49
N ILE A 18 2.01 -11.04 -14.12
CA ILE A 18 2.89 -10.04 -13.51
C ILE A 18 2.30 -9.45 -12.23
N TYR A 19 1.01 -9.10 -12.20
CA TYR A 19 0.38 -8.56 -10.98
C TYR A 19 0.35 -9.59 -9.85
N THR A 20 0.05 -10.85 -10.17
CA THR A 20 0.05 -11.94 -9.19
C THR A 20 1.46 -12.16 -8.64
N THR A 21 2.48 -12.14 -9.50
CA THR A 21 3.89 -12.31 -9.09
C THR A 21 4.35 -11.18 -8.18
N VAL A 22 4.08 -9.92 -8.57
CA VAL A 22 4.41 -8.73 -7.77
C VAL A 22 3.68 -8.78 -6.43
N GLY A 23 2.38 -9.10 -6.43
CA GLY A 23 1.56 -9.21 -5.22
C GLY A 23 2.04 -10.31 -4.29
N ALA A 24 2.31 -11.51 -4.82
CA ALA A 24 2.75 -12.65 -4.04
C ALA A 24 4.13 -12.42 -3.42
N PHE A 25 5.10 -11.90 -4.17
CA PHE A 25 6.42 -11.63 -3.61
C PHE A 25 6.36 -10.47 -2.63
N LEU A 26 5.89 -9.29 -3.05
CA LEU A 26 6.01 -8.07 -2.26
C LEU A 26 4.96 -7.93 -1.14
N GLY A 27 3.71 -8.32 -1.41
CA GLY A 27 2.58 -8.18 -0.47
C GLY A 27 2.22 -9.46 0.27
N GLY A 28 2.67 -10.62 -0.23
CA GLY A 28 2.19 -11.92 0.22
C GLY A 28 0.86 -12.29 -0.43
N SER A 29 0.67 -13.59 -0.68
CA SER A 29 -0.54 -14.13 -1.28
C SER A 29 -1.11 -15.24 -0.40
N TYR A 30 -2.38 -15.12 -0.06
CA TYR A 30 -3.13 -16.20 0.55
C TYR A 30 -3.35 -17.31 -0.47
N VAL A 31 -3.03 -18.54 -0.09
CA VAL A 31 -3.18 -19.71 -0.97
C VAL A 31 -4.42 -20.50 -0.59
N ASN A 32 -4.47 -20.96 0.66
CA ASN A 32 -5.54 -21.80 1.18
C ASN A 32 -5.49 -21.86 2.71
N ASP A 33 -6.45 -22.60 3.28
CA ASP A 33 -6.47 -22.95 4.68
C ASP A 33 -6.05 -24.42 4.86
N PHE A 34 -5.42 -24.75 5.99
CA PHE A 34 -5.10 -26.13 6.37
C PHE A 34 -5.42 -26.38 7.85
N ASN A 35 -5.78 -27.62 8.19
CA ASN A 35 -6.05 -28.00 9.58
C ASN A 35 -4.78 -28.57 10.22
N ARG A 36 -4.42 -28.05 11.39
CA ARG A 36 -3.36 -28.62 12.24
C ARG A 36 -3.80 -28.51 13.69
N PHE A 37 -3.66 -29.59 14.47
CA PHE A 37 -4.04 -29.62 15.89
C PHE A 37 -5.51 -29.20 16.16
N GLY A 38 -6.42 -29.52 15.25
CA GLY A 38 -7.85 -29.17 15.36
C GLY A 38 -8.15 -27.70 15.11
N ARG A 39 -7.18 -26.91 14.64
CA ARG A 39 -7.33 -25.49 14.28
C ARG A 39 -7.11 -25.30 12.80
N LEU A 40 -7.88 -24.39 12.20
CA LEU A 40 -7.73 -23.97 10.82
C LEU A 40 -6.71 -22.83 10.75
N TYR A 41 -5.66 -23.00 9.97
CA TYR A 41 -4.59 -22.03 9.74
C TYR A 41 -4.60 -21.56 8.30
N LYS A 42 -4.33 -20.27 8.09
CA LYS A 42 -4.14 -19.68 6.77
C LYS A 42 -2.72 -19.93 6.27
N ALA A 43 -2.59 -20.40 5.04
CA ALA A 43 -1.31 -20.52 4.36
C ALA A 43 -1.11 -19.30 3.44
N TYR A 44 0.05 -18.65 3.59
CA TYR A 44 0.50 -17.54 2.76
C TYR A 44 1.82 -17.90 2.10
N ILE A 45 2.00 -17.45 0.87
CA ILE A 45 3.29 -17.43 0.19
C ILE A 45 3.76 -15.98 0.11
N GLN A 46 5.01 -15.75 0.49
CA GLN A 46 5.63 -14.44 0.45
C GLN A 46 7.14 -14.59 0.27
N ALA A 47 7.80 -13.60 -0.32
CA ALA A 47 9.25 -13.56 -0.30
C ALA A 47 9.75 -13.25 1.13
N GLU A 48 10.83 -13.91 1.53
CA GLU A 48 11.49 -13.66 2.81
C GLU A 48 11.87 -12.17 2.98
N PRO A 49 11.86 -11.62 4.21
CA PRO A 49 12.01 -10.18 4.45
C PRO A 49 13.25 -9.55 3.78
N GLN A 50 14.40 -10.24 3.79
CA GLN A 50 15.64 -9.73 3.21
C GLN A 50 15.54 -9.42 1.71
N TYR A 51 14.63 -10.07 0.98
CA TYR A 51 14.42 -9.85 -0.45
C TYR A 51 13.39 -8.75 -0.74
N ARG A 52 12.98 -7.97 0.28
CA ARG A 52 11.95 -6.92 0.15
C ARG A 52 12.26 -5.66 0.95
N LEU A 53 13.48 -5.50 1.42
CA LEU A 53 13.88 -4.36 2.25
C LEU A 53 13.98 -3.06 1.45
N ASN A 54 14.35 -3.14 0.16
CA ASN A 54 14.55 -1.99 -0.69
C ASN A 54 14.18 -2.30 -2.15
N GLU A 55 14.15 -1.24 -2.96
CA GLU A 55 13.79 -1.28 -4.36
C GLU A 55 14.71 -2.15 -5.23
N ASP A 56 16.00 -2.22 -4.90
CA ASP A 56 16.98 -3.03 -5.63
C ASP A 56 16.67 -4.53 -5.58
N GLN A 57 15.97 -5.00 -4.54
CA GLN A 57 15.61 -6.41 -4.40
C GLN A 57 14.66 -6.88 -5.50
N VAL A 58 13.97 -5.97 -6.19
CA VAL A 58 13.08 -6.34 -7.30
C VAL A 58 13.85 -7.02 -8.45
N ASN A 59 15.16 -6.78 -8.56
CA ASN A 59 16.03 -7.45 -9.53
C ASN A 59 16.18 -8.97 -9.28
N LEU A 60 15.87 -9.45 -8.07
CA LEU A 60 15.97 -10.86 -7.70
C LEU A 60 14.76 -11.68 -8.13
N PHE A 61 13.68 -11.04 -8.56
CA PHE A 61 12.45 -11.72 -8.96
C PHE A 61 12.39 -11.92 -10.47
N TYR A 62 11.98 -13.12 -10.87
CA TYR A 62 11.87 -13.52 -12.27
C TYR A 62 10.46 -14.01 -12.57
N ILE A 63 10.02 -13.77 -13.80
CA ILE A 63 8.77 -14.26 -14.33
C ILE A 63 9.02 -15.04 -15.61
N LYS A 64 8.35 -16.18 -15.76
CA LYS A 64 8.42 -16.97 -16.99
C LYS A 64 7.50 -16.38 -18.06
N ASN A 65 8.03 -16.20 -19.27
CA ASN A 65 7.23 -15.86 -20.44
C ASN A 65 6.57 -17.10 -21.06
N SER A 66 5.76 -16.89 -22.11
CA SER A 66 5.13 -17.96 -22.89
C SER A 66 6.12 -18.87 -23.62
N ALA A 67 7.36 -18.43 -23.85
CA ALA A 67 8.44 -19.24 -24.43
C ALA A 67 9.20 -20.08 -23.36
N GLY A 68 8.90 -19.88 -22.07
CA GLY A 68 9.56 -20.55 -20.95
C GLY A 68 10.80 -19.83 -20.40
N ASP A 69 11.20 -18.71 -21.00
CA ASP A 69 12.34 -17.92 -20.57
C ASP A 69 12.02 -17.17 -19.27
N SER A 70 13.01 -17.12 -18.38
CA SER A 70 12.92 -16.34 -17.14
C SER A 70 13.40 -14.92 -17.39
N VAL A 71 12.50 -13.95 -17.26
CA VAL A 71 12.80 -12.53 -17.48
C VAL A 71 12.75 -11.81 -16.13
N PRO A 72 13.76 -10.98 -15.78
CA PRO A 72 13.76 -10.27 -14.51
C PRO A 72 12.59 -9.28 -14.45
N LEU A 73 11.97 -9.18 -13.28
CA LEU A 73 10.83 -8.30 -13.04
C LEU A 73 11.18 -6.82 -13.26
N SER A 74 12.43 -6.44 -12.97
CA SER A 74 12.97 -5.10 -13.19
C SER A 74 12.95 -4.64 -14.66
N ALA A 75 12.87 -5.56 -15.62
CA ALA A 75 12.70 -5.20 -17.04
C ALA A 75 11.35 -4.51 -17.33
N PHE A 76 10.37 -4.72 -16.44
CA PHE A 76 8.98 -4.31 -16.64
C PHE A 76 8.50 -3.26 -15.65
N VAL A 77 9.22 -3.03 -14.55
CA VAL A 77 8.79 -2.10 -13.50
C VAL A 77 9.70 -0.89 -13.40
N SER A 78 9.11 0.24 -13.04
CA SER A 78 9.82 1.44 -12.60
C SER A 78 9.38 1.78 -11.18
N ILE A 79 10.34 2.00 -10.30
CA ILE A 79 10.10 2.41 -8.91
C ILE A 79 10.36 3.92 -8.87
N LYS A 80 9.45 4.63 -8.21
CA LYS A 80 9.48 6.08 -8.03
C LYS A 80 9.11 6.36 -6.60
N GLU A 81 9.93 7.18 -5.94
CA GLU A 81 9.60 7.71 -4.63
C GLU A 81 8.45 8.71 -4.75
N ILE A 82 7.43 8.54 -3.91
CA ILE A 82 6.28 9.44 -3.83
C ILE A 82 5.99 9.70 -2.36
N VAL A 83 5.45 10.88 -2.05
CA VAL A 83 4.96 11.23 -0.72
C VAL A 83 3.44 11.19 -0.75
N GLY A 84 2.84 10.50 0.21
CA GLY A 84 1.40 10.37 0.34
C GLY A 84 0.99 9.98 1.77
N PRO A 85 -0.29 10.15 2.12
CA PRO A 85 -0.78 9.77 3.44
C PRO A 85 -0.89 8.25 3.56
N ASP A 86 -0.55 7.72 4.74
CA ASP A 86 -0.65 6.29 5.04
C ASP A 86 -2.11 5.84 5.22
N TYR A 87 -2.96 6.76 5.70
CA TYR A 87 -4.41 6.59 5.79
C TYR A 87 -5.14 7.90 5.47
N THR A 88 -6.38 7.79 5.02
CA THR A 88 -7.26 8.94 4.79
C THR A 88 -8.53 8.80 5.61
N ASN A 89 -8.95 9.88 6.27
CA ASN A 89 -10.14 9.88 7.11
C ASN A 89 -11.33 10.49 6.36
N ARG A 90 -12.53 10.01 6.70
CA ARG A 90 -13.78 10.58 6.22
C ARG A 90 -14.74 10.81 7.39
N PHE A 91 -15.39 11.97 7.40
CA PHE A 91 -16.44 12.32 8.36
C PHE A 91 -17.67 12.79 7.58
N ASN A 92 -18.85 12.25 7.90
CA ASN A 92 -20.10 12.51 7.17
C ASN A 92 -19.98 12.38 5.65
N LEU A 93 -19.26 11.34 5.17
CA LEU A 93 -18.97 11.07 3.76
C LEU A 93 -18.02 12.06 3.06
N TYR A 94 -17.51 13.09 3.73
CA TYR A 94 -16.50 14.00 3.19
C TYR A 94 -15.10 13.59 3.64
N ARG A 95 -14.07 13.91 2.82
CA ARG A 95 -12.68 13.78 3.27
C ARG A 95 -12.46 14.71 4.45
N ALA A 96 -11.84 14.21 5.50
CA ALA A 96 -11.65 14.96 6.73
C ALA A 96 -10.25 14.70 7.30
N ILE A 97 -9.79 15.62 8.13
CA ILE A 97 -8.65 15.45 9.01
C ILE A 97 -9.20 15.46 10.43
N GLU A 98 -8.72 14.57 11.27
CA GLU A 98 -9.07 14.55 12.68
C GLU A 98 -8.18 15.55 13.42
N LEU A 99 -8.80 16.49 14.13
CA LEU A 99 -8.12 17.42 15.03
C LEU A 99 -8.50 17.06 16.46
N THR A 100 -7.50 16.89 17.31
CA THR A 100 -7.68 16.59 18.73
C THR A 100 -6.95 17.62 19.58
N GLY A 101 -7.49 17.90 20.76
CA GLY A 101 -6.96 18.90 21.68
C GLY A 101 -7.80 18.99 22.95
N GLY A 102 -7.35 19.81 23.89
CA GLY A 102 -8.05 20.10 25.14
C GLY A 102 -7.91 21.57 25.52
N PRO A 103 -8.71 22.05 26.48
CA PRO A 103 -8.63 23.44 26.92
C PRO A 103 -7.29 23.73 27.58
N ALA A 104 -6.79 24.96 27.40
CA ALA A 104 -5.65 25.46 28.14
C ALA A 104 -5.98 25.56 29.65
N SER A 105 -4.96 25.61 30.49
CA SER A 105 -5.14 25.76 31.94
C SER A 105 -5.96 27.01 32.27
N GLY A 106 -6.99 26.84 33.10
CA GLY A 106 -7.91 27.93 33.48
C GLY A 106 -9.09 28.15 32.53
N PHE A 107 -9.21 27.38 31.44
CA PHE A 107 -10.31 27.45 30.49
C PHE A 107 -11.18 26.19 30.53
N THR A 108 -12.44 26.36 30.12
CA THR A 108 -13.40 25.25 29.96
C THR A 108 -13.33 24.65 28.56
N SER A 109 -13.87 23.44 28.40
CA SER A 109 -14.01 22.80 27.09
C SER A 109 -14.89 23.60 26.13
N ALA A 110 -15.92 24.29 26.62
CA ALA A 110 -16.76 25.16 25.81
C ALA A 110 -15.96 26.34 25.24
N GLN A 111 -15.17 27.01 26.08
CA GLN A 111 -14.29 28.11 25.62
C GLN A 111 -13.25 27.63 24.60
N ALA A 112 -12.74 26.41 24.74
CA ALA A 112 -11.84 25.83 23.75
C ALA A 112 -12.54 25.51 22.42
N LEU A 113 -13.80 25.08 22.46
CA LEU A 113 -14.60 24.85 21.26
C LEU A 113 -14.90 26.16 20.53
N ASP A 114 -15.32 27.20 21.26
CA ASP A 114 -15.59 28.52 20.69
C ASP A 114 -14.34 29.09 19.99
N ALA A 115 -13.18 29.00 20.64
CA ALA A 115 -11.91 29.44 20.06
C ALA A 115 -11.51 28.62 18.83
N LEU A 116 -11.79 27.31 18.81
CA LEU A 116 -11.51 26.46 17.65
C LEU A 116 -12.40 26.83 16.45
N GLU A 117 -13.67 27.16 16.68
CA GLU A 117 -14.59 27.63 15.64
C GLU A 117 -14.17 29.00 15.08
N GLU A 118 -13.67 29.91 15.93
CA GLU A 118 -13.16 31.22 15.52
C GLU A 118 -11.96 31.07 14.58
N VAL A 119 -10.93 30.31 15.00
CA VAL A 119 -9.73 30.06 14.18
C VAL A 119 -10.07 29.33 12.88
N ALA A 120 -11.02 28.39 12.90
CA ALA A 120 -11.44 27.68 11.71
C ALA A 120 -12.04 28.62 10.65
N LYS A 121 -12.83 29.63 11.06
CA LYS A 121 -13.40 30.63 10.14
C LYS A 121 -12.35 31.53 9.52
N GLU A 122 -11.23 31.77 10.20
CA GLU A 122 -10.16 32.63 9.72
C GLU A 122 -9.12 31.89 8.86
N SER A 123 -8.83 30.62 9.19
CA SER A 123 -7.68 29.89 8.64
C SER A 123 -8.02 28.91 7.52
N LEU A 124 -9.27 28.43 7.46
CA LEU A 124 -9.67 27.46 6.44
C LEU A 124 -9.99 28.15 5.11
N PRO A 125 -9.59 27.57 3.96
CA PRO A 125 -9.97 28.09 2.65
C PRO A 125 -11.46 27.87 2.36
N ASP A 126 -12.02 28.72 1.50
CA ASP A 126 -13.40 28.64 0.99
C ASP A 126 -13.70 27.33 0.23
#